data_AF-A0A8J7CEL2-F1
#
_entry.id   AF-A0A8J7CEL2-F1
#
_cell.length_a   1.000
_cell.length_b   1.000
_cell.length_c   1.000
_cell.angle_alpha   90.00
_cell.angle_beta   90.00
_cell.angle_gamma   90.00
#
_symmetry.space_group_name_H-M   'P 1'
#
loop_
_entity.id
_entity.type
_entity.pdbx_description
1 polymer ?
#
loop_
_entity_poly.entity_id
_entity_poly.type
_entity_poly.pdbx_seq_one_letter_code
_entity_poly.pdbx_strand_id
1 'polypeptide(L)'
;MILRAALCGLVVVLVTALGAVAAPPALPETPLAPFELLYARPFTLAEPMEYLWSKERPMVTSGWLLVLEVDPAVAYPRQTALPVLYAGDQVAHYAMKGYPSGRIVAVVPARIDLQSAPIWFGTPTLPEQVDQAIIQAEEVLAREAGIGPFPSGVVEAALAAGGPELVLNSSLDLEALGRELHVRYLEPAALK
;
A
#
# COMPACT_ATOMS: atom_id res chain seq x y z
N MET A 1 -37.92 -68.88 16.90
CA MET A 1 -36.64 -68.13 16.90
C MET A 1 -36.92 -66.76 16.30
N ILE A 2 -36.96 -65.71 17.13
CA ILE A 2 -37.43 -64.37 16.76
C ILE A 2 -36.18 -63.51 16.46
N LEU A 3 -36.05 -62.98 15.24
CA LEU A 3 -35.01 -62.02 14.90
C LEU A 3 -35.65 -60.64 14.71
N ARG A 4 -35.45 -59.75 15.68
CA ARG A 4 -35.85 -58.34 15.63
C ARG A 4 -34.73 -57.55 14.95
N ALA A 5 -35.00 -56.99 13.76
CA ALA A 5 -34.12 -56.00 13.14
C ALA A 5 -34.45 -54.62 13.71
N ALA A 6 -33.50 -54.00 14.41
CA ALA A 6 -33.62 -52.65 14.93
C ALA A 6 -33.08 -51.65 13.89
N LEU A 7 -33.95 -50.78 13.37
CA LEU A 7 -33.57 -49.61 12.57
C LEU A 7 -32.85 -48.61 13.47
N CYS A 8 -31.58 -48.33 13.20
CA CYS A 8 -30.84 -47.23 13.80
C CYS A 8 -30.96 -46.03 12.84
N GLY A 9 -31.89 -45.11 13.13
CA GLY A 9 -32.06 -43.86 12.39
C GLY A 9 -30.99 -42.85 12.77
N LEU A 10 -30.05 -42.59 11.87
CA LEU A 10 -29.07 -41.52 12.00
C LEU A 10 -29.73 -40.19 11.58
N VAL A 11 -30.03 -39.34 12.56
CA VAL A 11 -30.48 -37.96 12.31
C VAL A 11 -29.23 -37.08 12.15
N VAL A 12 -28.92 -36.69 10.91
CA VAL A 12 -27.88 -35.70 10.62
C VAL A 12 -28.50 -34.31 10.76
N VAL A 13 -28.20 -33.62 11.87
CA VAL A 13 -28.55 -32.21 12.04
C VAL A 13 -27.50 -31.38 11.28
N LEU A 14 -27.89 -30.91 10.09
CA LEU A 14 -27.08 -29.98 9.31
C LEU A 14 -27.22 -28.58 9.94
N VAL A 15 -26.28 -28.21 10.81
CA VAL A 15 -26.19 -26.85 11.36
C VAL A 15 -25.60 -25.94 10.29
N THR A 16 -26.46 -25.19 9.59
CA THR A 16 -26.04 -24.10 8.72
C THR A 16 -25.66 -22.89 9.57
N ALA A 17 -24.37 -22.78 9.90
CA ALA A 17 -23.83 -21.55 10.45
C ALA A 17 -23.84 -20.47 9.35
N LEU A 18 -24.82 -19.56 9.41
CA LEU A 18 -24.77 -18.29 8.70
C LEU A 18 -23.64 -17.45 9.32
N GLY A 19 -22.45 -17.53 8.73
CA GLY A 19 -21.34 -16.65 9.08
C GLY A 19 -21.75 -15.21 8.81
N ALA A 20 -21.84 -14.39 9.85
CA ALA A 20 -22.02 -12.95 9.70
C ALA A 20 -20.80 -12.40 8.94
N VAL A 21 -21.04 -11.81 7.77
CA VAL A 21 -20.01 -11.06 7.05
C VAL A 21 -19.71 -9.83 7.91
N ALA A 22 -18.50 -9.75 8.46
CA ALA A 22 -18.08 -8.61 9.25
C ALA A 22 -18.14 -7.33 8.39
N ALA A 23 -18.67 -6.24 8.97
CA ALA A 23 -18.71 -4.96 8.28
C ALA A 23 -17.27 -4.49 7.96
N PRO A 24 -17.06 -3.78 6.82
CA PRO A 24 -15.78 -3.16 6.52
C PRO A 24 -15.30 -2.27 7.69
N PRO A 25 -13.98 -2.22 7.98
CA PRO A 25 -13.46 -1.31 8.98
C PRO A 25 -13.78 0.14 8.61
N ALA A 26 -13.87 1.05 9.59
CA ALA A 26 -14.01 2.48 9.31
C ALA A 26 -12.83 3.00 8.48
N LEU A 27 -13.03 4.09 7.73
CA LEU A 27 -11.90 4.74 7.07
C LEU A 27 -11.08 5.48 8.14
N PRO A 28 -9.74 5.34 8.15
CA PRO A 28 -8.90 6.08 9.08
C PRO A 28 -9.03 7.59 8.88
N GLU A 29 -8.89 8.35 9.95
CA GLU A 29 -8.80 9.80 9.89
C GLU A 29 -7.49 10.22 9.22
N THR A 30 -7.56 11.24 8.37
CA THR A 30 -6.42 11.80 7.63
C THR A 30 -6.21 13.26 8.05
N PRO A 31 -4.98 13.75 8.10
CA PRO A 31 -3.76 13.11 7.62
C PRO A 31 -3.21 12.03 8.57
N LEU A 32 -2.59 11.00 8.01
CA LEU A 32 -2.06 9.84 8.75
C LEU A 32 -0.67 9.46 8.23
N ALA A 33 0.30 9.22 9.11
CA ALA A 33 1.60 8.70 8.72
C ALA A 33 1.57 7.17 8.57
N PRO A 34 2.33 6.57 7.62
CA PRO A 34 2.67 5.16 7.71
C PRO A 34 3.42 4.87 9.02
N PHE A 35 3.29 3.66 9.54
CA PHE A 35 3.98 3.25 10.76
C PHE A 35 5.49 3.09 10.54
N GLU A 36 5.89 2.53 9.39
CA GLU A 36 7.29 2.26 9.08
C GLU A 36 7.56 2.27 7.57
N LEU A 37 8.80 2.60 7.20
CA LEU A 37 9.35 2.40 5.86
C LEU A 37 10.25 1.16 5.89
N LEU A 38 9.79 0.06 5.31
CA LEU A 38 10.46 -1.25 5.38
C LEU A 38 11.48 -1.46 4.27
N TYR A 39 11.28 -0.79 3.14
CA TYR A 39 12.06 -0.96 1.92
C TYR A 39 12.00 0.32 1.10
N ALA A 40 13.15 0.75 0.60
CA ALA A 40 13.25 1.85 -0.34
C ALA A 40 14.29 1.53 -1.39
N ARG A 41 13.89 1.44 -2.65
CA ARG A 41 14.82 1.21 -3.75
C ARG A 41 14.65 2.24 -4.85
N PRO A 42 15.73 2.94 -5.24
CA PRO A 42 15.67 3.84 -6.36
C PRO A 42 15.53 3.06 -7.66
N PHE A 43 14.79 3.59 -8.63
CA PHE A 43 14.73 3.02 -9.98
C PHE A 43 14.88 4.09 -11.07
N THR A 44 15.34 3.65 -12.24
CA THR A 44 15.32 4.39 -13.51
C THR A 44 14.69 3.52 -14.59
N LEU A 45 13.96 4.14 -15.53
CA LEU A 45 13.31 3.50 -16.66
C LEU A 45 14.00 3.97 -17.96
N ALA A 46 14.35 3.02 -18.82
CA ALA A 46 14.85 3.32 -20.16
C ALA A 46 13.74 3.90 -21.05
N GLU A 47 12.54 3.33 -20.95
CA GLU A 47 11.32 3.82 -21.60
C GLU A 47 10.52 4.67 -20.60
N PRO A 48 10.35 5.99 -20.83
CA PRO A 48 9.52 6.82 -19.98
C PRO A 48 8.08 6.29 -19.92
N MET A 49 7.47 6.31 -18.72
CA MET A 49 6.06 5.97 -18.55
C MET A 49 5.24 7.21 -18.22
N GLU A 50 4.03 7.30 -18.75
CA GLU A 50 3.08 8.33 -18.31
C GLU A 50 2.52 7.97 -16.93
N TYR A 51 2.67 8.87 -15.96
CA TYR A 51 2.20 8.63 -14.61
C TYR A 51 0.74 9.05 -14.43
N LEU A 52 -0.16 8.07 -14.49
CA LEU A 52 -1.60 8.34 -14.49
C LEU A 52 -2.17 8.78 -13.14
N TRP A 53 -1.43 8.65 -12.03
CA TRP A 53 -1.89 8.87 -10.65
C TRP A 53 -1.68 10.31 -10.15
N SER A 54 -1.61 11.29 -11.06
CA SER A 54 -1.67 12.71 -10.73
C SER A 54 -2.34 13.45 -11.88
N LYS A 55 -2.92 14.62 -11.60
CA LYS A 55 -3.59 15.45 -12.60
C LYS A 55 -2.63 15.95 -13.69
N GLU A 56 -1.38 16.19 -13.34
CA GLU A 56 -0.32 16.67 -14.25
C GLU A 56 0.17 15.60 -15.23
N ARG A 57 -0.03 14.31 -14.90
CA ARG A 57 0.38 13.16 -15.72
C ARG A 57 1.83 13.24 -16.24
N PRO A 58 2.84 13.42 -15.36
CA PRO A 58 4.22 13.58 -15.79
C PRO A 58 4.76 12.32 -16.48
N MET A 59 5.76 12.50 -17.35
CA MET A 59 6.57 11.40 -17.87
C MET A 59 7.63 11.03 -16.85
N VAL A 60 7.61 9.79 -16.38
CA VAL A 60 8.49 9.27 -15.33
C VAL A 60 9.59 8.44 -15.96
N THR A 61 10.83 8.82 -15.68
CA THR A 61 12.05 8.06 -16.02
C THR A 61 12.80 7.61 -14.78
N SER A 62 12.46 8.09 -13.59
CA SER A 62 13.11 7.69 -12.35
C SER A 62 12.21 7.96 -11.16
N GLY A 63 12.38 7.17 -10.10
CA GLY A 63 11.60 7.34 -8.89
C GLY A 63 12.05 6.41 -7.78
N TRP A 64 11.13 6.15 -6.87
CA TRP A 64 11.31 5.21 -5.76
C TRP A 64 10.26 4.10 -5.77
N LEU A 65 10.70 2.88 -5.48
CA LEU A 65 9.85 1.78 -5.10
C LEU A 65 9.95 1.59 -3.59
N LEU A 66 8.83 1.73 -2.90
CA LEU A 66 8.74 1.71 -1.45
C LEU A 66 7.90 0.53 -0.96
N VAL A 67 8.21 0.02 0.23
CA VAL A 67 7.29 -0.81 1.01
C VAL A 67 7.04 -0.13 2.34
N LEU A 68 5.77 0.15 2.62
CA LEU A 68 5.31 0.86 3.82
C LEU A 68 4.52 -0.09 4.70
N GLU A 69 4.73 -0.01 6.01
CA GLU A 69 3.82 -0.54 7.01
C GLU A 69 2.79 0.53 7.39
N VAL A 70 1.52 0.16 7.44
CA VAL A 70 0.38 1.08 7.55
C VAL A 70 -0.72 0.47 8.40
N ASP A 71 -1.68 1.30 8.82
CA ASP A 71 -2.95 0.78 9.35
C ASP A 71 -3.65 -0.09 8.27
N PRO A 72 -3.95 -1.37 8.54
CA PRO A 72 -4.65 -2.25 7.60
C PRO A 72 -5.97 -1.67 7.07
N ALA A 73 -6.63 -0.78 7.82
CA ALA A 73 -7.86 -0.11 7.39
C ALA A 73 -7.65 0.84 6.20
N VAL A 74 -6.42 1.33 5.97
CA VAL A 74 -6.01 2.09 4.77
C VAL A 74 -5.90 1.17 3.56
N ALA A 75 -5.35 -0.03 3.74
CA ALA A 75 -5.17 -1.03 2.68
C ALA A 75 -6.45 -1.81 2.36
N TYR A 76 -7.51 -1.67 3.17
CA TYR A 76 -8.78 -2.37 2.98
C TYR A 76 -9.43 -1.99 1.63
N PRO A 77 -9.82 -2.96 0.78
CA PRO A 77 -10.48 -2.68 -0.50
C PRO A 77 -11.85 -2.01 -0.32
N ARG A 78 -12.08 -0.89 -1.00
CA ARG A 78 -13.34 -0.11 -0.93
C ARG A 78 -13.81 0.33 -2.31
N GLN A 79 -15.10 0.59 -2.43
CA GLN A 79 -15.74 1.19 -3.62
C GLN A 79 -15.91 2.71 -3.48
N THR A 80 -15.10 3.35 -2.65
CA THR A 80 -15.12 4.80 -2.37
C THR A 80 -13.75 5.40 -2.59
N ALA A 81 -13.65 6.72 -2.58
CA ALA A 81 -12.37 7.41 -2.49
C ALA A 81 -11.58 6.88 -1.29
N LEU A 82 -10.27 6.70 -1.49
CA LEU A 82 -9.33 6.28 -0.47
C LEU A 82 -8.37 7.44 -0.18
N PRO A 83 -7.76 7.47 1.01
CA PRO A 83 -6.68 8.40 1.30
C PRO A 83 -5.65 8.37 0.19
N VAL A 84 -5.17 9.54 -0.23
CA VAL A 84 -4.10 9.64 -1.24
C VAL A 84 -2.77 9.57 -0.50
N LEU A 85 -1.84 8.75 -0.99
CA LEU A 85 -0.49 8.68 -0.45
C LEU A 85 0.36 9.75 -1.12
N TYR A 86 0.95 10.60 -0.30
CA TYR A 86 1.90 11.63 -0.69
C TYR A 86 3.30 11.26 -0.21
N ALA A 87 4.30 11.68 -0.96
CA ALA A 87 5.71 11.55 -0.60
C ALA A 87 6.44 12.82 -1.07
N GLY A 88 6.75 13.71 -0.14
CA GLY A 88 7.19 15.07 -0.48
C GLY A 88 6.14 15.79 -1.33
N ASP A 89 6.56 16.29 -2.49
CA ASP A 89 5.71 17.02 -3.46
C ASP A 89 5.09 16.11 -4.53
N GLN A 90 5.03 14.80 -4.29
CA GLN A 90 4.56 13.80 -5.26
C GLN A 90 3.34 13.03 -4.72
N VAL A 91 2.43 12.67 -5.63
CA VAL A 91 1.42 11.64 -5.37
C VAL A 91 2.05 10.28 -5.65
N ALA A 92 2.04 9.40 -4.65
CA ALA A 92 2.54 8.03 -4.80
C ALA A 92 1.40 7.07 -5.14
N HIS A 93 1.68 6.12 -6.04
CA HIS A 93 0.73 5.12 -6.50
C HIS A 93 0.80 3.87 -5.63
N TYR A 94 -0.35 3.41 -5.15
CA TYR A 94 -0.55 2.07 -4.59
C TYR A 94 -0.39 0.96 -5.64
N ALA A 95 0.84 0.60 -5.96
CA ALA A 95 1.10 -0.50 -6.89
C ALA A 95 0.42 -1.79 -6.43
N MET A 96 0.52 -2.11 -5.13
CA MET A 96 -0.19 -3.24 -4.53
C MET A 96 -0.60 -2.95 -3.07
N LYS A 97 -1.82 -3.38 -2.69
CA LYS A 97 -2.38 -3.23 -1.34
C LYS A 97 -2.40 -4.57 -0.63
N GLY A 98 -1.77 -4.65 0.54
CA GLY A 98 -1.76 -5.83 1.40
C GLY A 98 -2.77 -5.68 2.53
N TYR A 99 -4.01 -6.11 2.29
CA TYR A 99 -4.94 -6.45 3.37
C TYR A 99 -5.00 -7.98 3.49
N PRO A 100 -4.91 -8.55 4.72
CA PRO A 100 -4.90 -7.88 6.01
C PRO A 100 -3.50 -7.50 6.53
N SER A 101 -2.43 -7.68 5.76
CA SER A 101 -1.05 -7.54 6.25
C SER A 101 -0.65 -6.13 6.69
N GLY A 102 -1.42 -5.09 6.34
CA GLY A 102 -1.09 -3.71 6.71
C GLY A 102 0.17 -3.21 6.00
N ARG A 103 0.42 -3.72 4.79
CA ARG A 103 1.61 -3.35 4.00
C ARG A 103 1.21 -2.91 2.61
N ILE A 104 1.89 -1.89 2.12
CA ILE A 104 1.63 -1.30 0.81
C ILE A 104 2.96 -1.23 0.06
N VAL A 105 2.95 -1.66 -1.20
CA VAL A 105 4.03 -1.36 -2.13
C VAL A 105 3.62 -0.11 -2.90
N ALA A 106 4.46 0.92 -2.86
CA ALA A 106 4.19 2.22 -3.45
C ALA A 106 5.25 2.63 -4.47
N VAL A 107 4.83 3.34 -5.52
CA VAL A 107 5.73 3.96 -6.50
C VAL A 107 5.65 5.47 -6.32
N VAL A 108 6.79 6.11 -6.09
CA VAL A 108 6.92 7.57 -6.09
C VAL A 108 7.51 7.99 -7.45
N PRO A 109 6.82 8.85 -8.22
CA PRO A 109 7.18 9.19 -9.62
C PRO A 109 8.35 10.18 -9.75
N ALA A 110 9.15 10.37 -8.70
CA ALA A 110 10.32 11.26 -8.73
C ALA A 110 11.36 10.85 -7.68
N ARG A 111 12.58 11.39 -7.84
CA ARG A 111 13.64 11.29 -6.83
C ARG A 111 13.47 12.38 -5.78
N ILE A 112 12.72 12.04 -4.74
CA ILE A 112 12.64 12.84 -3.52
C ILE A 112 13.78 12.46 -2.56
N ASP A 113 14.16 13.38 -1.69
CA ASP A 113 15.03 13.08 -0.55
C ASP A 113 14.22 12.45 0.59
N LEU A 114 14.35 11.14 0.76
CA LEU A 114 13.64 10.39 1.80
C LEU A 114 14.04 10.79 3.23
N GLN A 115 15.18 11.48 3.43
CA GLN A 115 15.61 11.96 4.74
C GLN A 115 14.86 13.22 5.18
N SER A 116 14.35 14.01 4.23
CA SER A 116 13.70 15.29 4.50
C SER A 116 12.26 15.38 4.04
N ALA A 117 11.81 14.47 3.17
CA ALA A 117 10.45 14.46 2.66
C ALA A 117 9.53 13.63 3.59
N PRO A 118 8.39 14.19 4.05
CA PRO A 118 7.38 13.41 4.73
C PRO A 118 6.70 12.45 3.76
N ILE A 119 6.21 11.32 4.28
CA ILE A 119 5.33 10.39 3.57
C ILE A 119 4.06 10.26 4.40
N TRP A 120 2.90 10.52 3.81
CA TRP A 120 1.63 10.56 4.54
C TRP A 120 0.43 10.23 3.66
N PHE A 121 -0.64 9.80 4.30
CA PHE A 121 -1.97 9.65 3.72
C PHE A 121 -2.75 10.94 3.97
N GLY A 122 -3.13 11.66 2.91
CA GLY A 122 -3.98 12.84 3.00
C GLY A 122 -5.45 12.55 2.71
N THR A 123 -6.24 13.60 2.52
CA THR A 123 -7.68 13.56 2.33
C THR A 123 -8.11 12.55 1.25
N PRO A 124 -9.16 11.73 1.49
CA PRO A 124 -9.67 10.80 0.49
C PRO A 124 -10.16 11.51 -0.77
N THR A 125 -9.55 11.20 -1.90
CA THR A 125 -9.95 11.71 -3.22
C THR A 125 -9.45 10.77 -4.33
N LEU A 126 -9.74 11.10 -5.59
CA LEU A 126 -9.13 10.43 -6.73
C LEU A 126 -7.73 11.05 -6.97
N PRO A 127 -6.66 10.25 -6.99
CA PRO A 127 -5.30 10.76 -7.18
C PRO A 127 -5.13 11.49 -8.52
N GLU A 128 -5.89 11.11 -9.55
CA GLU A 128 -5.89 11.75 -10.88
C GLU A 128 -6.47 13.17 -10.87
N GLN A 129 -7.09 13.59 -9.77
CA GLN A 129 -7.60 14.96 -9.57
C GLN A 129 -6.62 15.85 -8.79
N VAL A 130 -5.59 15.25 -8.19
CA VAL A 130 -4.64 15.93 -7.33
C VAL A 130 -3.61 16.66 -8.19
N ASP A 131 -3.50 17.97 -7.97
CA ASP A 131 -2.43 18.80 -8.51
C ASP A 131 -1.50 19.33 -7.41
N GLN A 132 -0.44 20.02 -7.82
CA GLN A 132 0.55 20.62 -6.92
C GLN A 132 -0.06 21.55 -5.85
N ALA A 133 -1.13 22.28 -6.18
CA ALA A 133 -1.78 23.16 -5.19
C ALA A 133 -2.47 22.34 -4.09
N ILE A 134 -3.08 21.21 -4.46
CA ILE A 134 -3.67 20.26 -3.50
C ILE A 134 -2.57 19.61 -2.65
N ILE A 135 -1.46 19.18 -3.25
CA ILE A 135 -0.33 18.57 -2.51
C ILE A 135 0.18 19.53 -1.43
N GLN A 136 0.40 20.80 -1.79
CA GLN A 136 0.86 21.82 -0.84
C GLN A 136 -0.14 22.07 0.30
N ALA A 137 -1.44 22.07 0.02
CA ALA A 137 -2.47 22.21 1.05
C ALA A 137 -2.48 21.00 2.00
N GLU A 138 -2.37 19.79 1.46
CA GLU A 138 -2.30 18.55 2.24
C GLU A 138 -1.00 18.46 3.07
N GLU A 139 0.12 18.98 2.56
CA GLU A 139 1.38 19.04 3.31
C GLU A 139 1.27 19.94 4.54
N VAL A 140 0.54 21.06 4.44
CA VAL A 140 0.25 21.93 5.59
C VAL A 140 -0.54 21.15 6.64
N LEU A 141 -1.59 20.44 6.24
CA LEU A 141 -2.39 19.62 7.16
C LEU A 141 -1.54 18.53 7.84
N ALA A 142 -0.70 17.83 7.07
CA ALA A 142 0.20 16.81 7.60
C ALA A 142 1.15 17.40 8.65
N ARG A 143 1.72 18.58 8.37
CA ARG A 143 2.61 19.28 9.30
C ARG A 143 1.88 19.73 10.57
N GLU A 144 0.66 20.25 10.45
CA GLU A 144 -0.18 20.62 11.59
C GLU A 144 -0.54 19.41 12.46
N ALA A 145 -0.68 18.23 11.85
CA ALA A 145 -0.83 16.95 12.55
C ALA A 145 0.49 16.38 13.12
N GLY A 146 1.61 17.10 12.97
CA GLY A 146 2.92 16.67 13.48
C GLY A 146 3.60 15.58 12.65
N ILE A 147 3.13 15.34 11.42
CA ILE A 147 3.73 14.35 10.51
C ILE A 147 4.98 14.98 9.87
N GLY A 148 6.11 14.33 10.09
CA GLY A 148 7.40 14.70 9.50
C GLY A 148 8.04 13.55 8.72
N PRO A 149 9.28 13.73 8.26
CA PRO A 149 10.07 12.68 7.64
C PRO A 149 10.33 11.51 8.59
N PHE A 150 10.62 10.34 8.04
CA PHE A 150 11.07 9.21 8.85
C PHE A 150 12.40 9.51 9.54
N PRO A 151 12.65 8.94 10.73
CA PRO A 151 13.96 9.02 11.36
C PRO A 151 15.05 8.45 10.44
N SER A 152 16.26 9.03 10.47
CA SER A 152 17.33 8.66 9.54
C SER A 152 17.68 7.16 9.58
N GLY A 153 17.68 6.55 10.77
CA GLY A 153 17.94 5.12 10.93
C GLY A 153 16.89 4.22 10.25
N VAL A 154 15.64 4.66 10.16
CA VAL A 154 14.57 3.94 9.42
C VAL A 154 14.84 4.04 7.92
N VAL A 155 15.17 5.24 7.43
CA VAL A 155 15.48 5.47 6.01
C VAL A 155 16.72 4.66 5.59
N GLU A 156 17.79 4.67 6.40
CA GLU A 156 19.01 3.90 6.14
C GLU A 156 18.74 2.39 6.10
N ALA A 157 17.96 1.86 7.04
CA ALA A 157 17.57 0.45 7.05
C ALA A 157 16.75 0.07 5.80
N ALA A 158 15.80 0.92 5.40
CA ALA A 158 14.98 0.71 4.21
C ALA A 158 15.81 0.74 2.92
N LEU A 159 16.78 1.66 2.81
CA LEU A 159 17.72 1.73 1.69
C LEU A 159 18.62 0.49 1.64
N ALA A 160 19.11 0.04 2.78
CA ALA A 160 19.90 -1.19 2.87
C ALA A 160 19.09 -2.43 2.46
N ALA A 161 17.81 -2.49 2.84
CA ALA A 161 16.89 -3.55 2.42
C ALA A 161 16.57 -3.49 0.91
N GLY A 162 16.49 -2.26 0.37
CA GLY A 162 16.36 -1.95 -1.06
C GLY A 162 17.53 -2.45 -1.89
N GLY A 163 18.74 -2.16 -1.44
CA GLY A 163 19.95 -2.35 -2.22
C GLY A 163 20.15 -1.26 -3.28
N PRO A 164 21.03 -1.49 -4.28
CA PRO A 164 21.41 -0.47 -5.24
C PRO A 164 20.26 -0.13 -6.19
N GLU A 165 20.40 1.02 -6.85
CA GLU A 165 19.49 1.49 -7.90
C GLU A 165 19.18 0.41 -8.95
N LEU A 166 17.92 0.38 -9.38
CA LEU A 166 17.44 -0.45 -10.47
C LEU A 166 17.47 0.30 -11.80
N VAL A 167 18.01 -0.35 -12.81
CA VAL A 167 17.83 0.05 -14.21
C VAL A 167 16.84 -0.93 -14.83
N LEU A 168 15.66 -0.42 -15.16
CA LEU A 168 14.54 -1.18 -15.72
C LEU A 168 14.28 -0.71 -17.15
N ASN A 169 13.77 -1.58 -18.02
CA ASN A 169 13.49 -1.18 -19.40
C ASN A 169 12.19 -0.38 -19.48
N SER A 170 11.13 -0.85 -18.81
CA SER A 170 9.78 -0.29 -18.96
C SER A 170 8.97 -0.36 -17.66
N SER A 171 7.75 0.18 -17.68
CA SER A 171 6.79 0.06 -16.58
C SER A 171 6.42 -1.40 -16.27
N LEU A 172 6.46 -2.31 -17.25
CA LEU A 172 6.18 -3.74 -17.03
C LEU A 172 7.23 -4.40 -16.11
N ASP A 173 8.49 -4.00 -16.24
CA ASP A 173 9.56 -4.48 -15.36
C ASP A 173 9.35 -3.97 -13.93
N LEU A 174 8.92 -2.71 -13.78
CA LEU A 174 8.59 -2.10 -12.49
C LEU A 174 7.40 -2.80 -11.81
N GLU A 175 6.34 -3.11 -12.56
CA GLU A 175 5.19 -3.89 -12.08
C GLU A 175 5.59 -5.31 -11.68
N ALA A 176 6.44 -5.97 -12.48
CA ALA A 176 6.93 -7.31 -12.18
C ALA A 176 7.68 -7.36 -10.85
N LEU A 177 8.57 -6.38 -10.61
CA LEU A 177 9.25 -6.23 -9.32
C LEU A 177 8.27 -5.90 -8.19
N GLY A 178 7.28 -5.06 -8.47
CA GLY A 178 6.21 -4.79 -7.52
C GLY A 178 5.52 -6.06 -7.02
N ARG A 179 5.21 -7.00 -7.93
CA ARG A 179 4.65 -8.31 -7.56
C ARG A 179 5.61 -9.16 -6.73
N GLU A 180 6.91 -9.12 -7.02
CA GLU A 180 7.90 -9.81 -6.18
C GLU A 180 7.89 -9.27 -4.74
N LEU A 181 7.85 -7.94 -4.58
CA LEU A 181 7.75 -7.30 -3.27
C LEU A 181 6.41 -7.62 -2.59
N HIS A 182 5.33 -7.73 -3.35
CA HIS A 182 4.04 -8.19 -2.81
C HIS A 182 4.16 -9.58 -2.19
N VAL A 183 4.73 -10.55 -2.90
CA VAL A 183 4.95 -11.90 -2.35
C VAL A 183 5.86 -11.86 -1.11
N ARG A 184 6.95 -11.07 -1.18
CA ARG A 184 7.94 -11.01 -0.10
C ARG A 184 7.43 -10.35 1.17
N TYR A 185 6.66 -9.28 1.05
CA TYR A 185 6.29 -8.43 2.18
C TYR A 185 4.81 -8.52 2.55
N LEU A 186 3.90 -8.72 1.59
CA LEU A 186 2.47 -8.59 1.83
C LEU A 186 1.80 -9.94 2.09
N GLU A 187 2.39 -11.05 1.63
CA GLU A 187 1.92 -12.38 2.01
C GLU A 187 2.41 -12.73 3.43
N PRO A 188 1.53 -13.25 4.30
CA PRO A 188 1.98 -13.80 5.57
C PRO A 188 2.97 -14.92 5.27
N ALA A 189 4.17 -14.85 5.85
CA ALA A 189 5.13 -15.93 5.77
C ALA A 189 4.38 -17.22 6.14
N ALA A 190 4.22 -18.13 5.16
CA ALA A 190 3.48 -19.36 5.37
C ALA A 190 3.93 -19.96 6.70
N LEU A 191 3.00 -20.06 7.66
CA LEU A 191 3.24 -20.66 8.98
C LEU A 191 4.03 -21.95 8.75
N LYS A 192 5.33 -21.91 9.10
CA LYS A 192 6.18 -23.08 9.21
C LYS A 192 6.05 -23.65 10.61
#